data_AF-A0A2E0WQZ7-F1
#
_entry.id   AF-A0A2E0WQZ7-F1
#
_cell.length_a   1.000
_cell.length_b   1.000
_cell.length_c   1.000
_cell.angle_alpha   90.00
_cell.angle_beta   90.00
_cell.angle_gamma   90.00
#
_symmetry.space_group_name_H-M   'P 1'
#
loop_
_entity.id
_entity.type
_entity.pdbx_description
1 polymer ?
#
loop_
_entity_poly.entity_id
_entity_poly.type
_entity_poly.pdbx_seq_one_letter_code
_entity_poly.pdbx_strand_id
1 'polypeptide(L)' 'MSGTYTLKADPLKHRDEDTGYRIGWKYKYKFERGALDGEMTYGEARKKAAELQAKEPEKVFFPEIIRE' A
#
# COMPACT_ATOMS: atom_id res chain seq x y z
N MET A 1 -7.21 24.72 -1.82
CA MET A 1 -5.86 24.31 -1.41
C MET A 1 -5.46 23.10 -2.23
N SER A 2 -4.83 23.30 -3.39
CA SER A 2 -4.18 22.20 -4.10
C SER A 2 -2.89 21.86 -3.35
N GLY A 3 -2.99 21.03 -2.32
CA GLY A 3 -1.81 20.50 -1.66
C GLY A 3 -0.99 19.74 -2.70
N THR A 4 0.23 20.19 -2.97
CA THR A 4 1.23 19.38 -3.64
C THR A 4 1.53 18.21 -2.73
N TYR A 5 0.85 17.09 -2.97
CA TYR A 5 1.18 15.83 -2.30
C TYR A 5 2.52 15.36 -2.82
N THR A 6 3.50 15.28 -1.94
CA THR A 6 4.79 14.63 -2.24
C THR A 6 4.66 13.14 -1.99
N LEU A 7 5.11 12.35 -2.97
CA LEU A 7 5.17 10.91 -2.85
C LEU A 7 6.51 10.53 -2.23
N LYS A 8 6.50 9.67 -1.20
CA LYS A 8 7.74 9.15 -0.61
C LYS A 8 8.53 8.23 -1.54
N ALA A 9 7.87 7.65 -2.55
CA ALA A 9 8.48 6.75 -3.53
C ALA A 9 8.22 7.22 -4.96
N ASP A 10 9.03 6.75 -5.91
CA ASP A 10 8.82 6.98 -7.34
C ASP A 10 7.55 6.23 -7.80
N PRO A 11 6.49 6.91 -8.24
CA PRO A 11 5.27 6.24 -8.71
C PRO A 11 5.44 5.44 -10.00
N LEU A 12 6.54 5.66 -10.74
CA LEU A 12 6.83 4.97 -11.99
C LEU A 12 7.72 3.74 -11.79
N LYS A 13 8.33 3.57 -10.61
CA LYS A 13 9.25 2.47 -10.31
C LYS A 13 8.92 1.86 -8.95
N HIS A 14 8.70 0.55 -8.97
CA HIS A 14 8.42 -0.24 -7.77
C HIS A 14 9.50 -1.31 -7.61
N ARG A 15 10.69 -0.92 -7.16
CA ARG A 15 11.77 -1.87 -6.84
C ARG A 15 11.56 -2.38 -5.43
N ASP A 16 11.92 -3.63 -5.18
CA ASP A 16 11.69 -4.26 -3.88
C ASP A 16 12.39 -3.52 -2.73
N GLU A 17 13.49 -2.80 -3.01
CA GLU A 17 14.25 -2.01 -2.04
C GLU A 17 13.69 -0.59 -1.81
N ASP A 18 12.75 -0.12 -2.63
CA ASP A 18 12.23 1.25 -2.54
C ASP A 18 11.40 1.39 -1.25
N THR A 19 11.77 2.33 -0.39
CA THR A 19 11.04 2.71 0.85
C THR A 19 9.88 3.66 0.53
N GLY A 20 9.09 4.05 1.53
CA GLY A 20 7.96 4.95 1.34
C GLY A 20 6.65 4.26 0.94
N TYR A 21 6.54 2.95 1.16
CA TYR A 21 5.31 2.19 0.94
C TYR A 21 4.66 1.84 2.28
N ARG A 22 3.35 1.65 2.23
CA ARG A 22 2.52 1.05 3.28
C ARG A 22 1.60 0.01 2.65
N ILE A 23 0.79 -0.67 3.44
CA ILE A 23 -0.16 -1.64 2.91
C ILE A 23 -1.53 -0.98 2.79
N GLY A 24 -1.98 -0.73 1.56
CA GLY A 24 -3.35 -0.36 1.27
C GLY A 24 -4.26 -1.59 1.28
N TRP A 25 -5.53 -1.40 1.65
CA TRP A 25 -6.57 -2.42 1.55
C TRP A 25 -7.88 -1.85 1.03
N LYS A 26 -8.65 -2.70 0.34
CA LYS A 26 -10.01 -2.38 -0.13
C LYS A 26 -10.88 -3.62 -0.06
N TYR A 27 -12.14 -3.49 0.33
CA TYR A 27 -13.09 -4.60 0.23
C TYR A 27 -13.46 -4.89 -1.23
N LYS A 28 -13.64 -6.17 -1.57
CA LYS A 28 -14.06 -6.60 -2.92
C LYS A 28 -15.48 -6.14 -3.26
N TYR A 29 -16.39 -6.22 -2.28
CA TYR A 29 -17.82 -5.97 -2.48
C TYR A 29 -18.35 -4.72 -1.76
N LYS A 30 -17.47 -3.96 -1.09
CA LYS A 30 -17.83 -2.71 -0.42
C LYS A 30 -16.96 -1.58 -0.95
N PHE A 31 -17.46 -0.35 -0.87
CA PHE A 31 -16.69 0.85 -1.23
C PHE A 31 -15.71 1.30 -0.13
N GLU A 32 -15.57 0.49 0.92
CA GLU A 32 -14.64 0.71 2.02
C GLU A 32 -13.20 0.38 1.61
N ARG A 33 -12.30 1.30 1.95
CA ARG A 33 -10.85 1.17 1.76
C ARG A 33 -10.13 1.82 2.93
N GLY A 34 -8.89 1.41 3.15
CA GLY A 34 -8.01 2.02 4.12
C GLY A 34 -6.56 1.66 3.84
N ALA A 35 -5.69 2.00 4.79
CA ALA A 35 -4.31 1.58 4.77
C ALA A 35 -3.89 1.20 6.18
N LEU A 36 -2.91 0.30 6.28
CA LEU A 36 -2.23 0.00 7.53
C LEU A 36 -1.12 1.02 7.75
N ASP A 37 -1.01 1.49 8.98
CA ASP A 37 0.09 2.37 9.38
C ASP A 37 1.41 1.59 9.44
N GLY A 38 2.50 2.26 9.05
CA GLY A 38 3.84 1.68 9.01
C GLY A 38 4.48 1.82 7.63
N GLU A 39 5.55 2.60 7.58
CA GLU A 39 6.41 2.69 6.40
C GLU A 39 7.26 1.43 6.29
N MET A 40 7.32 0.89 5.07
CA MET A 40 8.12 -0.28 4.72
C MET A 40 8.59 -0.17 3.26
N THR A 41 9.42 -1.12 2.85
CA THR A 41 9.83 -1.26 1.45
C THR A 41 8.71 -1.85 0.60
N TYR A 42 8.74 -1.62 -0.73
CA TYR A 42 7.80 -2.24 -1.66
C TYR A 42 7.82 -3.78 -1.55
N GLY A 43 9.01 -4.39 -1.45
CA GLY A 43 9.17 -5.83 -1.33
C GLY A 43 8.54 -6.40 -0.05
N GLU A 44 8.69 -5.70 1.08
CA GLU A 44 8.04 -6.05 2.34
C GLU A 44 6.52 -5.87 2.27
N ALA A 45 6.05 -4.76 1.69
CA ALA A 45 4.63 -4.50 1.50
C ALA A 45 3.97 -5.57 0.62
N ARG A 46 4.66 -6.01 -0.43
CA ARG A 46 4.19 -7.07 -1.32
C ARG A 46 4.06 -8.42 -0.62
N LYS A 47 5.06 -8.81 0.17
CA LYS A 47 5.03 -10.06 0.95
C LYS A 47 3.91 -10.04 1.98
N LYS A 48 3.81 -8.97 2.78
CA LYS A 48 2.74 -8.82 3.78
C LYS A 48 1.36 -8.74 3.15
N ALA A 49 1.21 -8.07 2.01
CA ALA A 49 -0.06 -8.03 1.28
C ALA A 49 -0.51 -9.43 0.86
N ALA A 50 0.40 -10.28 0.38
CA ALA A 50 0.09 -11.67 0.03
C ALA A 50 -0.33 -12.50 1.26
N GLU A 51 0.34 -12.31 2.41
CA GLU A 51 -0.05 -12.96 3.66
C GLU A 51 -1.43 -12.53 4.16
N LEU A 52 -1.73 -11.22 4.10
CA LEU A 52 -3.02 -10.66 4.50
C LEU A 52 -4.13 -11.09 3.55
N GLN A 53 -3.84 -11.20 2.26
CA GLN A 53 -4.79 -11.69 1.26
C GLN A 53 -5.26 -13.12 1.55
N ALA A 54 -4.40 -13.97 2.10
CA ALA A 54 -4.74 -15.33 2.51
C ALA A 54 -5.59 -15.38 3.78
N LYS A 55 -5.41 -14.42 4.71
CA LYS A 55 -6.15 -14.34 5.97
C LYS A 55 -7.54 -13.70 5.79
N GLU A 56 -7.63 -12.71 4.92
CA GLU A 56 -8.85 -11.90 4.72
C GLU A 56 -9.24 -11.89 3.23
N PRO A 57 -9.82 -13.00 2.71
CA PRO A 57 -10.09 -13.17 1.29
C PRO A 57 -11.12 -12.17 0.73
N GLU A 58 -11.89 -11.51 1.60
CA GLU A 58 -12.86 -10.47 1.22
C GLU A 58 -12.23 -9.11 0.95
N LYS A 59 -10.98 -8.91 1.39
CA LYS A 59 -10.19 -7.71 1.15
C LYS A 59 -9.15 -7.96 0.08
N VAL A 60 -8.78 -6.90 -0.62
CA VAL A 60 -7.64 -6.85 -1.54
C VAL A 60 -6.58 -5.99 -0.88
N PHE A 61 -5.39 -6.54 -0.67
CA PHE A 61 -4.24 -5.83 -0.12
C PHE A 61 -3.25 -5.51 -1.23
N PHE A 62 -2.64 -4.32 -1.17
CA PHE A 62 -1.67 -3.88 -2.17
C PHE A 62 -0.63 -2.94 -1.54
N PRO A 63 0.60 -2.88 -2.06
CA PRO A 63 1.55 -1.84 -1.71
C PRO A 63 1.00 -0.48 -2.14
N GLU A 64 0.85 0.45 -1.20
CA GLU A 64 0.40 1.82 -1.44
C GLU A 64 1.54 2.80 -1.10
N ILE A 65 1.83 3.74 -1.99
CA ILE A 65 2.83 4.78 -1.74
C ILE A 65 2.28 5.77 -0.70
N ILE A 66 3.10 6.09 0.30
CA ILE A 66 2.78 7.11 1.31
C ILE A 66 2.79 8.49 0.66
N ARG A 67 1.71 9.24 0.88
CA ARG A 67 1.52 10.62 0.44
C ARG A 67 1.72 11.53 1.66
N GLU A 68 2.63 12.50 1.55
CA GLU A 68 2.83 13.59 2.50
C GLU A 68 2.30 14.92 1.94
#